data_AF-A0AAN0S967-F1
#
_entry.id   AF-A0AAN0S967-F1
#
_cell.length_a   1.000
_cell.length_b   1.000
_cell.length_c   1.000
_cell.angle_alpha   90.00
_cell.angle_beta   90.00
_cell.angle_gamma   90.00
#
_symmetry.space_group_name_H-M   'P 1'
#
loop_
_entity.id
_entity.type
_entity.pdbx_description
1 polymer ?
#
loop_
_entity_poly.entity_id
_entity_poly.type
_entity_poly.pdbx_seq_one_letter_code
_entity_poly.pdbx_strand_id
1 'polypeptide(L)'
;MAGPNYRFTQVRDHTRNSHLRFYINYLYYKKHNTILNGYDFSVMHHRGLKHHFTEMVAEYLNIETELLESGEFGYEIKRTLNRLLNDLRIAAQEFMLPDWYTNWVNSERALFFFYSAIKVSIDSNILITRTRYSKIHIGQYLWPTLSTLGQQKRLLQDKENVREIVIDEMIRSDLEEKNYLPKSYLREKYSNDTSLTEEKVNEKLALEKEELQNIQKEYNSYLEALRQIENYDPTIDDHALEKIIDHFNFIAFTGDSYQGENARFVKSIKRLYEESYADVPTSRNIVKNDNPILINKTYERLVAQYQIHYIYTPTECPNIRQQCIIAFLDILNATTINEEFKERFKLIGDKFSLDKGDSADFTIELPTKQWEMLIELAKSKYPSKIKATLNKIIRQEYKTLKQKRDS
;
A
#
# COMPACT_ATOMS: atom_id res chain seq x y z
N MET A 1 -2.32 46.06 13.42
CA MET A 1 -2.25 44.89 12.52
C MET A 1 -0.80 44.69 12.13
N ALA A 2 -0.27 43.46 12.19
CA ALA A 2 1.12 43.23 11.83
C ALA A 2 1.34 43.46 10.33
N GLY A 3 2.42 44.15 9.96
CA GLY A 3 2.71 44.53 8.58
C GLY A 3 3.06 43.33 7.68
N PRO A 4 3.03 43.48 6.34
CA PRO A 4 3.31 42.40 5.38
C PRO A 4 4.67 41.72 5.59
N ASN A 5 5.69 42.48 5.99
CA ASN A 5 7.02 41.94 6.31
C ASN A 5 6.96 40.97 7.51
N TYR A 6 6.31 41.37 8.60
CA TYR A 6 6.12 40.49 9.76
C TYR A 6 5.35 39.22 9.39
N ARG A 7 4.31 39.34 8.55
CA ARG A 7 3.56 38.16 8.06
C ARG A 7 4.45 37.22 7.25
N PHE A 8 5.29 37.75 6.38
CA PHE A 8 6.26 36.95 5.63
C PHE A 8 7.23 36.22 6.57
N THR A 9 7.82 36.91 7.56
CA THR A 9 8.67 36.31 8.58
C THR A 9 7.93 35.20 9.35
N GLN A 10 6.67 35.41 9.72
CA GLN A 10 5.86 34.39 10.39
C GLN A 10 5.68 33.14 9.52
N VAL A 11 5.33 33.30 8.24
CA VAL A 11 5.20 32.18 7.30
C VAL A 11 6.55 31.48 7.09
N ARG A 12 7.62 32.21 6.81
CA ARG A 12 8.96 31.64 6.63
C ARG A 12 9.40 30.87 7.87
N ASP A 13 9.24 31.45 9.06
CA ASP A 13 9.92 30.98 10.26
C ASP A 13 9.13 29.99 11.12
N HIS A 14 7.80 29.97 11.02
CA HIS A 14 6.94 29.21 11.94
C HIS A 14 6.01 28.22 11.22
N THR A 15 5.99 28.22 9.89
CA THR A 15 5.20 27.26 9.11
C THR A 15 5.90 25.91 9.02
N ARG A 16 5.12 24.83 8.94
CA ARG A 16 5.62 23.45 8.83
C ARG A 16 6.41 23.25 7.53
N ASN A 17 7.38 22.34 7.55
CA ASN A 17 8.16 21.98 6.35
C ASN A 17 7.28 21.60 5.17
N SER A 18 6.23 20.79 5.37
CA SER A 18 5.30 20.39 4.30
C SER A 18 4.66 21.58 3.57
N HIS A 19 4.30 22.62 4.31
CA HIS A 19 3.72 23.84 3.74
C HIS A 19 4.77 24.68 3.01
N LEU A 20 6.00 24.77 3.54
CA LEU A 20 7.08 25.45 2.82
C LEU A 20 7.40 24.74 1.50
N ARG A 21 7.50 23.41 1.49
CA ARG A 21 7.68 22.62 0.27
C ARG A 21 6.55 22.84 -0.72
N PHE A 22 5.30 22.83 -0.24
CA PHE A 22 4.15 23.16 -1.08
C PHE A 22 4.26 24.57 -1.67
N TYR A 23 4.52 25.60 -0.86
CA TYR A 23 4.61 26.98 -1.33
C TYR A 23 5.73 27.17 -2.35
N ILE A 24 6.91 26.59 -2.14
CA ILE A 24 8.03 26.67 -3.08
C ILE A 24 7.62 26.09 -4.43
N ASN A 25 7.08 24.87 -4.45
CA ASN A 25 6.67 24.22 -5.70
C ASN A 25 5.50 24.93 -6.39
N TYR A 26 4.52 25.40 -5.62
CA TYR A 26 3.38 26.15 -6.16
C TYR A 26 3.80 27.49 -6.79
N LEU A 27 4.69 28.24 -6.12
CA LEU A 27 5.23 29.49 -6.65
C LEU A 27 6.04 29.24 -7.92
N TYR A 28 6.87 28.20 -7.92
CA TYR A 28 7.69 27.85 -9.07
C TYR A 28 6.81 27.48 -10.27
N TYR A 29 5.80 26.65 -10.07
CA TYR A 29 4.84 26.30 -11.12
C TYR A 29 4.07 27.52 -11.64
N LYS A 30 3.59 28.40 -10.74
CA LYS A 30 2.90 29.64 -11.13
C LYS A 30 3.76 30.55 -12.00
N LYS A 31 5.07 30.57 -11.79
CA LYS A 31 5.99 31.45 -12.50
C LYS A 31 6.52 30.83 -13.80
N HIS A 32 6.85 29.54 -13.79
CA HIS A 32 7.57 28.88 -14.88
C HIS A 32 6.71 27.88 -15.67
N ASN A 33 5.49 27.57 -15.20
CA ASN A 33 4.60 26.56 -15.77
C ASN A 33 5.23 25.16 -15.86
N THR A 34 6.15 24.87 -14.94
CA THR A 34 6.88 23.60 -14.83
C THR A 34 7.09 23.27 -13.36
N ILE A 35 7.29 21.99 -13.04
CA ILE A 35 7.69 21.57 -11.69
C ILE A 35 9.19 21.82 -11.51
N LEU A 36 9.60 22.19 -10.30
CA LEU A 36 11.02 22.38 -10.00
C LEU A 36 11.74 21.04 -10.07
N ASN A 37 12.60 20.88 -11.07
CA ASN A 37 13.44 19.70 -11.25
C ASN A 37 14.85 19.99 -10.71
N GLY A 38 15.42 19.07 -9.94
CA GLY A 38 16.83 19.13 -9.49
C GLY A 38 17.04 19.44 -8.01
N TYR A 39 15.98 19.77 -7.25
CA TYR A 39 16.05 19.87 -5.78
C TYR A 39 15.07 18.90 -5.14
N ASP A 40 15.61 18.01 -4.31
CA ASP A 40 14.78 17.19 -3.45
C ASP A 40 14.50 17.96 -2.15
N PHE A 41 13.30 18.53 -2.04
CA PHE A 41 12.94 19.30 -0.86
C PHE A 41 12.61 18.44 0.35
N SER A 42 12.35 17.13 0.17
CA SER A 42 12.01 16.26 1.30
C SER A 42 13.21 16.03 2.24
N VAL A 43 14.43 16.03 1.67
CA VAL A 43 15.70 15.90 2.42
C VAL A 43 16.16 17.22 3.06
N MET A 44 15.57 18.36 2.68
CA MET A 44 16.03 19.65 3.15
C MET A 44 15.61 19.94 4.59
N HIS A 45 16.58 20.37 5.41
CA HIS A 45 16.29 20.92 6.72
C HIS A 45 15.48 22.23 6.61
N HIS A 46 14.78 22.56 7.69
CA HIS A 46 13.92 23.74 7.76
C HIS A 46 14.64 25.04 7.32
N ARG A 47 15.91 25.22 7.69
CA ARG A 47 16.71 26.38 7.26
C ARG A 47 16.88 26.47 5.73
N GLY A 48 17.08 25.33 5.05
CA GLY A 48 17.17 25.29 3.59
C GLY A 48 15.84 25.63 2.93
N LEU A 49 14.74 25.08 3.46
CA LEU A 49 13.38 25.40 3.00
C LEU A 49 13.05 26.89 3.18
N LYS A 50 13.46 27.51 4.29
CA LYS A 50 13.30 28.96 4.49
C LYS A 50 14.00 29.77 3.42
N HIS A 51 15.23 29.39 3.09
CA HIS A 51 16.05 30.08 2.11
C HIS A 51 15.38 30.01 0.73
N HIS A 52 15.06 28.81 0.25
CA HIS A 52 14.37 28.66 -1.05
C HIS A 52 13.00 29.31 -1.10
N PHE A 53 12.23 29.27 -0.01
CA PHE A 53 10.97 30.00 0.06
C PHE A 53 11.19 31.52 -0.06
N THR A 54 12.24 32.04 0.56
CA THR A 54 12.62 33.47 0.47
C THR A 54 13.03 33.83 -0.95
N GLU A 55 13.85 33.00 -1.60
CA GLU A 55 14.24 33.16 -3.00
C GLU A 55 13.01 33.19 -3.91
N MET A 56 12.11 32.20 -3.82
CA MET A 56 10.91 32.13 -4.65
C MET A 56 9.99 33.35 -4.46
N VAL A 57 9.84 33.84 -3.23
CA VAL A 57 9.03 35.04 -2.95
C VAL A 57 9.70 36.29 -3.50
N ALA A 58 11.02 36.45 -3.34
CA ALA A 58 11.77 37.57 -3.90
C ALA A 58 11.69 37.57 -5.43
N GLU A 59 11.83 36.39 -6.04
CA GLU A 59 11.71 36.18 -7.48
C GLU A 59 10.30 36.54 -7.99
N TYR A 60 9.26 36.16 -7.25
CA TYR A 60 7.87 36.51 -7.59
C TYR A 60 7.62 38.03 -7.50
N LEU A 61 8.24 38.68 -6.51
CA LEU A 61 8.12 40.13 -6.29
C LEU A 61 9.06 40.96 -7.18
N ASN A 62 9.97 40.31 -7.92
CA ASN A 62 11.00 40.93 -8.74
C ASN A 62 11.89 41.91 -7.94
N ILE A 63 12.37 41.43 -6.78
CA ILE A 63 13.29 42.17 -5.89
C ILE A 63 14.46 41.29 -5.47
N GLU A 64 15.52 41.91 -4.97
CA GLU A 64 16.63 41.21 -4.32
C GLU A 64 16.17 40.56 -3.00
N THR A 65 16.77 39.41 -2.66
CA THR A 65 16.46 38.65 -1.44
C THR A 65 16.70 39.45 -0.16
N GLU A 66 17.77 40.25 -0.14
CA GLU A 66 18.20 41.09 0.97
C GLU A 66 17.15 42.16 1.30
N LEU A 67 16.50 42.72 0.27
CA LEU A 67 15.42 43.69 0.44
C LEU A 67 14.18 43.04 1.05
N LEU A 68 13.87 41.79 0.65
CA LEU A 68 12.78 41.03 1.25
C LEU A 68 13.05 40.74 2.73
N GLU A 69 14.28 40.37 3.08
CA GLU A 69 14.69 40.08 4.45
C GLU A 69 14.72 41.34 5.35
N SER A 70 15.20 42.48 4.83
CA SER A 70 15.23 43.74 5.57
C SER A 70 13.85 44.37 5.73
N GLY A 71 12.91 44.11 4.80
CA GLY A 71 11.58 44.72 4.79
C GLY A 71 11.57 46.14 4.19
N GLU A 72 12.69 46.59 3.63
CA GLU A 72 12.91 47.95 3.14
C GLU A 72 12.43 48.14 1.70
N PHE A 73 11.14 47.88 1.48
CA PHE A 73 10.50 48.08 0.17
C PHE A 73 9.25 48.95 0.26
N GLY A 74 8.92 49.56 -0.89
CA GLY A 74 7.82 50.52 -1.05
C GLY A 74 6.43 49.92 -0.82
N TYR A 75 5.42 50.79 -0.77
CA TYR A 75 4.03 50.42 -0.49
C TYR A 75 3.48 49.39 -1.48
N GLU A 76 3.80 49.50 -2.77
CA GLU A 76 3.30 48.58 -3.80
C GLU A 76 3.82 47.15 -3.60
N ILE A 77 5.13 46.98 -3.33
CA ILE A 77 5.72 45.66 -3.05
C ILE A 77 5.11 45.08 -1.77
N LYS A 78 4.89 45.90 -0.73
CA LYS A 78 4.18 45.48 0.50
C LYS A 78 2.77 44.98 0.21
N ARG A 79 2.03 45.65 -0.67
CA ARG A 79 0.69 45.26 -1.09
C ARG A 79 0.70 43.95 -1.87
N THR A 80 1.63 43.77 -2.80
CA THR A 80 1.79 42.54 -3.59
C THR A 80 2.21 41.37 -2.73
N LEU A 81 3.18 41.54 -1.82
CA LEU A 81 3.56 40.53 -0.83
C LEU A 81 2.35 40.09 0.01
N ASN A 82 1.54 41.04 0.48
CA ASN A 82 0.37 40.72 1.29
C ASN A 82 -0.69 39.92 0.51
N ARG A 83 -0.85 40.19 -0.79
CA ARG A 83 -1.72 39.40 -1.68
C ARG A 83 -1.15 38.00 -1.89
N LEU A 84 0.13 37.90 -2.25
CA LEU A 84 0.83 36.62 -2.42
C LEU A 84 0.68 35.72 -1.20
N LEU A 85 0.91 36.23 0.01
CA LEU A 85 0.78 35.44 1.24
C LEU A 85 -0.67 34.98 1.49
N ASN A 86 -1.68 35.73 1.06
CA ASN A 86 -3.07 35.30 1.12
C ASN A 86 -3.34 34.21 0.08
N ASP A 87 -2.84 34.38 -1.14
CA ASP A 87 -3.00 33.43 -2.25
C ASP A 87 -2.34 32.09 -1.92
N LEU A 88 -1.14 32.10 -1.33
CA LEU A 88 -0.46 30.90 -0.83
C LEU A 88 -1.30 30.16 0.21
N ARG A 89 -1.90 30.89 1.15
CA ARG A 89 -2.76 30.30 2.17
C ARG A 89 -4.00 29.66 1.55
N ILE A 90 -4.64 30.34 0.59
CA ILE A 90 -5.81 29.81 -0.13
C ILE A 90 -5.42 28.57 -0.93
N ALA A 91 -4.32 28.62 -1.67
CA ALA A 91 -3.80 27.50 -2.44
C ALA A 91 -3.48 26.28 -1.55
N ALA A 92 -2.92 26.49 -0.35
CA ALA A 92 -2.72 25.38 0.58
C ALA A 92 -4.03 24.78 1.09
N GLN A 93 -5.05 25.60 1.32
CA GLN A 93 -6.38 25.11 1.73
C GLN A 93 -7.08 24.33 0.61
N GLU A 94 -6.83 24.72 -0.63
CA GLU A 94 -7.40 24.08 -1.81
C GLU A 94 -6.62 22.82 -2.19
N PHE A 95 -5.32 22.91 -2.47
CA PHE A 95 -4.60 21.83 -3.13
C PHE A 95 -3.82 20.89 -2.21
N MET A 96 -3.50 21.29 -0.96
CA MET A 96 -2.77 20.37 -0.07
C MET A 96 -3.71 19.32 0.49
N LEU A 97 -3.26 18.06 0.47
CA LEU A 97 -3.85 17.00 1.27
C LEU A 97 -3.76 17.35 2.76
N PRO A 98 -4.91 17.47 3.46
CA PRO A 98 -4.87 17.71 4.89
C PRO A 98 -4.19 16.58 5.67
N ASP A 99 -3.39 16.92 6.68
CA ASP A 99 -2.62 15.96 7.50
C ASP A 99 -3.47 14.82 8.07
N TRP A 100 -4.76 15.05 8.34
CA TRP A 100 -5.66 14.02 8.89
C TRP A 100 -6.01 12.91 7.88
N TYR A 101 -5.79 13.11 6.58
CA TYR A 101 -5.88 12.04 5.58
C TYR A 101 -4.66 11.13 5.59
N THR A 102 -3.50 11.61 6.01
CA THR A 102 -2.22 10.88 5.93
C THR A 102 -1.66 10.47 7.29
N ASN A 103 -2.22 10.97 8.40
CA ASN A 103 -1.77 10.67 9.77
C ASN A 103 -1.80 9.19 10.19
N TRP A 104 -2.51 8.34 9.43
CA TRP A 104 -2.53 6.90 9.64
C TRP A 104 -1.24 6.21 9.15
N VAL A 105 -0.47 6.88 8.29
CA VAL A 105 0.85 6.42 7.82
C VAL A 105 1.90 6.79 8.86
N ASN A 106 1.78 6.20 10.05
CA ASN A 106 2.59 6.50 11.23
C ASN A 106 3.54 5.36 11.61
N SER A 107 3.72 4.38 10.73
CA SER A 107 4.59 3.22 10.91
C SER A 107 5.16 2.77 9.57
N GLU A 108 6.29 2.05 9.60
CA GLU A 108 6.90 1.47 8.39
C GLU A 108 5.92 0.55 7.66
N ARG A 109 5.18 -0.32 8.37
CA ARG A 109 4.15 -1.18 7.75
C ARG A 109 3.12 -0.37 6.96
N ALA A 110 2.62 0.72 7.53
CA ALA A 110 1.64 1.58 6.88
C ALA A 110 2.25 2.30 5.65
N LEU A 111 3.50 2.75 5.72
CA LEU A 111 4.21 3.37 4.60
C LEU A 111 4.43 2.38 3.46
N PHE A 112 4.95 1.19 3.76
CA PHE A 112 5.17 0.15 2.76
C PHE A 112 3.86 -0.31 2.12
N PHE A 113 2.78 -0.42 2.90
CA PHE A 113 1.45 -0.70 2.36
C PHE A 113 0.94 0.44 1.46
N PHE A 114 1.10 1.69 1.89
CA PHE A 114 0.64 2.85 1.11
C PHE A 114 1.35 2.93 -0.24
N TYR A 115 2.68 2.83 -0.24
CA TYR A 115 3.49 2.80 -1.46
C TYR A 115 3.11 1.64 -2.37
N SER A 116 3.05 0.41 -1.85
CA SER A 116 2.72 -0.77 -2.66
C SER A 116 1.29 -0.75 -3.20
N ALA A 117 0.31 -0.22 -2.46
CA ALA A 117 -1.05 -0.03 -2.93
C ALA A 117 -1.13 0.93 -4.14
N ILE A 118 -0.35 2.01 -4.12
CA ILE A 118 -0.24 2.95 -5.24
C ILE A 118 0.42 2.28 -6.44
N LYS A 119 1.58 1.65 -6.23
CA LYS A 119 2.35 0.99 -7.29
C LYS A 119 1.57 -0.11 -8.00
N VAL A 120 0.93 -0.98 -7.23
CA VAL A 120 0.04 -2.01 -7.76
C VAL A 120 -1.11 -1.43 -8.57
N SER A 121 -1.63 -0.26 -8.17
CA SER A 121 -2.69 0.39 -8.93
C SER A 121 -2.20 0.90 -10.29
N ILE A 122 -0.98 1.43 -10.34
CA ILE A 122 -0.32 1.90 -11.57
C ILE A 122 -0.02 0.71 -12.49
N ASP A 123 0.66 -0.32 -11.98
CA ASP A 123 1.08 -1.50 -12.74
C ASP A 123 -0.10 -2.24 -13.38
N SER A 124 -1.23 -2.29 -12.69
CA SER A 124 -2.44 -2.98 -13.17
C SER A 124 -3.39 -2.08 -13.99
N ASN A 125 -3.12 -0.78 -14.04
CA ASN A 125 -4.03 0.26 -14.53
C ASN A 125 -5.43 0.21 -13.89
N ILE A 126 -5.53 -0.19 -12.62
CA ILE A 126 -6.78 -0.32 -11.87
C ILE A 126 -6.53 0.21 -10.45
N LEU A 127 -7.35 1.13 -9.96
CA LEU A 127 -7.27 1.53 -8.55
C LEU A 127 -7.52 0.32 -7.63
N ILE A 128 -6.55 -0.01 -6.76
CA ILE A 128 -6.65 -1.11 -5.79
C ILE A 128 -7.87 -0.99 -4.86
N THR A 129 -8.42 0.22 -4.74
CA THR A 129 -9.61 0.57 -3.96
C THR A 129 -10.92 0.12 -4.60
N ARG A 130 -10.91 -0.26 -5.88
CA ARG A 130 -12.04 -0.91 -6.57
C ARG A 130 -12.07 -2.39 -6.22
N THR A 131 -12.58 -2.73 -5.04
CA THR A 131 -12.45 -4.07 -4.40
C THR A 131 -12.76 -5.26 -5.32
N ARG A 132 -13.82 -5.19 -6.15
CA ARG A 132 -14.16 -6.26 -7.11
C ARG A 132 -13.01 -6.49 -8.09
N TYR A 133 -12.61 -5.43 -8.80
CA TYR A 133 -11.58 -5.50 -9.83
C TYR A 133 -10.18 -5.73 -9.26
N SER A 134 -9.91 -5.19 -8.07
CA SER A 134 -8.67 -5.43 -7.31
C SER A 134 -8.50 -6.92 -6.98
N LYS A 135 -9.55 -7.56 -6.44
CA LYS A 135 -9.46 -8.98 -6.09
C LYS A 135 -9.38 -9.88 -7.30
N ILE A 136 -10.08 -9.55 -8.38
CA ILE A 136 -10.15 -10.40 -9.57
C ILE A 136 -8.95 -10.14 -10.48
N HIS A 137 -8.79 -8.93 -11.02
CA HIS A 137 -7.82 -8.65 -12.08
C HIS A 137 -6.44 -8.29 -11.55
N ILE A 138 -6.34 -7.44 -10.54
CA ILE A 138 -5.03 -7.10 -9.96
C ILE A 138 -4.41 -8.36 -9.33
N GLY A 139 -5.19 -9.11 -8.56
CA GLY A 139 -4.73 -10.39 -7.99
C GLY A 139 -4.29 -11.41 -9.04
N GLN A 140 -4.98 -11.53 -10.17
CA GLN A 140 -4.60 -12.42 -11.27
C GLN A 140 -3.33 -11.96 -11.99
N TYR A 141 -3.16 -10.64 -12.13
CA TYR A 141 -2.01 -10.05 -12.80
C TYR A 141 -0.74 -10.19 -11.95
N LEU A 142 -0.82 -9.89 -10.65
CA LEU A 142 0.35 -9.84 -9.77
C LEU A 142 0.81 -11.21 -9.29
N TRP A 143 -0.11 -12.11 -8.99
CA TRP A 143 0.24 -13.34 -8.30
C TRP A 143 0.40 -14.48 -9.29
N PRO A 144 1.60 -15.06 -9.41
CA PRO A 144 1.83 -16.14 -10.34
C PRO A 144 0.84 -17.29 -10.09
N THR A 145 0.49 -17.93 -11.20
CA THR A 145 -0.47 -19.03 -11.25
C THR A 145 0.12 -20.28 -10.63
N LEU A 146 0.23 -20.28 -9.29
CA LEU A 146 0.51 -21.49 -8.53
C LEU A 146 -0.71 -22.40 -8.71
N SER A 147 -0.49 -23.65 -9.10
CA SER A 147 -1.54 -24.68 -9.28
C SER A 147 -2.27 -25.02 -7.98
N THR A 148 -2.96 -24.04 -7.38
CA THR A 148 -3.67 -24.13 -6.12
C THR A 148 -5.13 -24.48 -6.39
N LEU A 149 -5.73 -25.20 -5.45
CA LEU A 149 -7.15 -25.53 -5.48
C LEU A 149 -8.00 -24.24 -5.44
N GLY A 150 -7.55 -23.22 -4.73
CA GLY A 150 -8.17 -21.88 -4.70
C GLY A 150 -8.19 -21.18 -6.06
N GLN A 151 -7.13 -21.28 -6.86
CA GLN A 151 -7.09 -20.65 -8.19
C GLN A 151 -7.97 -21.37 -9.22
N GLN A 152 -7.94 -22.71 -9.25
CA GLN A 152 -8.83 -23.49 -10.11
C GLN A 152 -10.29 -23.25 -9.73
N LYS A 153 -10.58 -23.15 -8.42
CA LYS A 153 -11.89 -22.69 -7.94
C LYS A 153 -12.18 -21.27 -8.40
N ARG A 154 -11.27 -20.29 -8.28
CA ARG A 154 -11.55 -18.89 -8.69
C ARG A 154 -11.91 -18.73 -10.17
N LEU A 155 -11.19 -19.39 -11.08
CA LEU A 155 -11.47 -19.32 -12.52
C LEU A 155 -12.82 -19.97 -12.88
N LEU A 156 -13.18 -21.06 -12.20
CA LEU A 156 -14.48 -21.72 -12.35
C LEU A 156 -15.59 -20.97 -11.62
N GLN A 157 -15.30 -20.43 -10.44
CA GLN A 157 -16.24 -19.79 -9.52
C GLN A 157 -16.61 -18.39 -9.98
N ASP A 158 -15.77 -17.67 -10.70
CA ASP A 158 -16.18 -16.40 -11.31
C ASP A 158 -17.26 -16.66 -12.37
N LYS A 159 -17.00 -17.60 -13.28
CA LYS A 159 -18.01 -18.04 -14.26
C LYS A 159 -19.24 -18.66 -13.60
N GLU A 160 -19.08 -19.46 -12.54
CA GLU A 160 -20.19 -20.07 -11.80
C GLU A 160 -21.00 -19.04 -11.00
N ASN A 161 -20.34 -18.05 -10.38
CA ASN A 161 -21.00 -16.95 -9.68
C ASN A 161 -21.78 -16.10 -10.67
N VAL A 162 -21.19 -15.79 -11.83
CA VAL A 162 -21.90 -15.12 -12.93
C VAL A 162 -23.08 -15.98 -13.39
N ARG A 163 -22.92 -17.31 -13.49
CA ARG A 163 -24.01 -18.23 -13.81
C ARG A 163 -25.13 -18.19 -12.78
N GLU A 164 -24.83 -18.25 -11.49
CA GLU A 164 -25.84 -18.14 -10.43
C GLU A 164 -26.55 -16.78 -10.45
N ILE A 165 -25.82 -15.69 -10.70
CA ILE A 165 -26.40 -14.34 -10.85
C ILE A 165 -27.33 -14.29 -12.07
N VAL A 166 -26.90 -14.81 -13.22
CA VAL A 166 -27.71 -14.87 -14.44
C VAL A 166 -28.97 -15.69 -14.20
N ILE A 167 -28.85 -16.86 -13.56
CA ILE A 167 -30.01 -17.70 -13.19
C ILE A 167 -30.96 -16.93 -12.28
N ASP A 168 -30.47 -16.27 -11.24
CA ASP A 168 -31.32 -15.51 -10.32
C ASP A 168 -31.98 -14.29 -11.00
N GLU A 169 -31.30 -13.62 -11.95
CA GLU A 169 -31.86 -12.53 -12.76
C GLU A 169 -32.96 -13.04 -13.72
N MET A 170 -32.73 -14.18 -14.37
CA MET A 170 -33.72 -14.83 -15.23
C MET A 170 -34.94 -15.26 -14.44
N ILE A 171 -34.75 -15.85 -13.25
CA ILE A 171 -35.84 -16.19 -12.32
C ILE A 171 -36.63 -14.95 -11.94
N ARG A 172 -35.95 -13.84 -11.61
CA ARG A 172 -36.62 -12.59 -11.20
C ARG A 172 -37.47 -12.02 -12.33
N SER A 173 -36.92 -11.96 -13.54
CA SER A 173 -37.64 -11.51 -14.74
C SER A 173 -38.86 -12.40 -15.04
N ASP A 174 -38.71 -13.72 -14.94
CA ASP A 174 -39.83 -14.65 -15.16
C ASP A 174 -40.88 -14.58 -14.05
N LEU A 175 -40.50 -14.27 -12.81
CA LEU A 175 -41.46 -14.06 -11.71
C LEU A 175 -42.25 -12.76 -11.89
N GLU A 176 -41.60 -11.69 -12.37
CA GLU A 176 -42.28 -10.43 -12.71
C GLU A 176 -43.35 -10.62 -13.79
N GLU A 177 -43.11 -11.51 -14.76
CA GLU A 177 -44.08 -11.85 -15.82
C GLU A 177 -45.05 -12.98 -15.43
N LYS A 178 -44.60 -13.95 -14.61
CA LYS A 178 -45.31 -15.21 -14.30
C LYS A 178 -45.24 -15.51 -12.80
N ASN A 179 -45.86 -14.62 -12.02
CA ASN A 179 -45.92 -14.65 -10.54
C ASN A 179 -46.51 -15.93 -9.90
N TYR A 180 -46.97 -16.90 -10.68
CA TYR A 180 -47.56 -18.16 -10.21
C TYR A 180 -46.58 -19.35 -10.21
N LEU A 181 -45.39 -19.22 -10.81
CA LEU A 181 -44.43 -20.32 -10.88
C LEU A 181 -43.55 -20.38 -9.60
N PRO A 182 -43.34 -21.57 -9.01
CA PRO A 182 -42.43 -21.72 -7.89
C PRO A 182 -40.98 -21.36 -8.28
N LYS A 183 -40.28 -20.61 -7.41
CA LYS A 183 -38.87 -20.25 -7.61
C LYS A 183 -37.96 -21.48 -7.83
N SER A 184 -38.24 -22.57 -7.12
CA SER A 184 -37.50 -23.84 -7.26
C SER A 184 -37.64 -24.46 -8.65
N TYR A 185 -38.82 -24.40 -9.25
CA TYR A 185 -39.09 -24.89 -10.60
C TYR A 185 -38.32 -24.07 -11.65
N LEU A 186 -38.36 -22.73 -11.54
CA LEU A 186 -37.61 -21.85 -12.44
C LEU A 186 -36.10 -22.06 -12.32
N ARG A 187 -35.59 -22.26 -11.10
CA ARG A 187 -34.17 -22.58 -10.88
C ARG A 187 -33.76 -23.87 -11.57
N GLU A 188 -34.53 -24.95 -11.39
CA GLU A 188 -34.28 -26.23 -12.06
C GLU A 188 -34.33 -26.12 -13.59
N LYS A 189 -35.32 -25.36 -14.12
CA LYS A 189 -35.42 -25.07 -15.56
C LYS A 189 -34.16 -24.39 -16.09
N TYR A 190 -33.69 -23.31 -15.46
CA TYR A 190 -32.53 -22.56 -15.94
C TYR A 190 -31.19 -23.26 -15.67
N SER A 191 -31.10 -24.09 -14.64
CA SER A 191 -29.93 -24.95 -14.42
C SER A 191 -29.82 -26.06 -15.48
N ASN A 192 -30.94 -26.55 -16.02
CA ASN A 192 -30.96 -27.60 -17.04
C ASN A 192 -30.89 -27.06 -18.48
N ASP A 193 -31.36 -25.84 -18.73
CA ASP A 193 -31.23 -25.15 -20.03
C ASP A 193 -29.82 -24.52 -20.18
N THR A 194 -28.83 -25.40 -20.31
CA THR A 194 -27.42 -25.01 -20.39
C THR A 194 -27.10 -24.12 -21.58
N SER A 195 -27.82 -24.21 -22.70
CA SER A 195 -27.56 -23.39 -23.88
C SER A 195 -27.89 -21.92 -23.63
N LEU A 196 -29.12 -21.64 -23.18
CA LEU A 196 -29.57 -20.28 -22.92
C LEU A 196 -28.82 -19.64 -21.75
N THR A 197 -28.57 -20.43 -20.69
CA THR A 197 -27.82 -19.96 -19.53
C THR A 197 -26.37 -19.65 -19.88
N GLU A 198 -25.68 -20.49 -20.67
CA GLU A 198 -24.30 -20.22 -21.10
C GLU A 198 -24.20 -19.02 -22.04
N GLU A 199 -25.16 -18.82 -22.95
CA GLU A 199 -25.22 -17.64 -23.81
C GLU A 199 -25.26 -16.36 -22.96
N LYS A 200 -26.18 -16.27 -21.99
CA LYS A 200 -26.29 -15.11 -21.10
C LYS A 200 -25.10 -14.94 -20.15
N VAL A 201 -24.49 -16.05 -19.70
CA VAL A 201 -23.23 -15.99 -18.91
C VAL A 201 -22.11 -15.38 -19.75
N ASN A 202 -21.97 -15.78 -21.01
CA ASN A 202 -20.95 -15.23 -21.90
C ASN A 202 -21.22 -13.75 -22.22
N GLU A 203 -22.49 -13.35 -22.43
CA GLU A 203 -22.88 -11.95 -22.58
C GLU A 203 -22.48 -11.12 -21.33
N LYS A 204 -22.80 -11.62 -20.13
CA LYS A 204 -22.45 -10.94 -18.89
C LYS A 204 -20.94 -10.82 -18.67
N LEU A 205 -20.18 -11.87 -18.97
CA LEU A 205 -18.71 -11.83 -18.93
C LEU A 205 -18.12 -10.85 -19.97
N ALA A 206 -18.76 -10.71 -21.13
CA ALA A 206 -18.36 -9.72 -22.13
C ALA A 206 -18.63 -8.29 -21.64
N LEU A 207 -19.79 -8.05 -21.03
CA LEU A 207 -20.12 -6.77 -20.41
C LEU A 207 -19.15 -6.41 -19.28
N GLU A 208 -18.76 -7.37 -18.44
CA GLU A 208 -17.78 -7.14 -17.37
C GLU A 208 -16.39 -6.78 -17.91
N LYS A 209 -15.97 -7.37 -19.04
CA LYS A 209 -14.73 -6.99 -19.72
C LYS A 209 -14.81 -5.58 -20.30
N GLU A 210 -15.95 -5.19 -20.86
CA GLU A 210 -16.16 -3.83 -21.35
C GLU A 210 -16.16 -2.82 -20.20
N GLU A 211 -16.83 -3.13 -19.09
CA GLU A 211 -16.83 -2.31 -17.87
C GLU A 211 -15.41 -2.12 -17.33
N LEU A 212 -14.60 -3.18 -17.30
CA LEU A 212 -13.19 -3.10 -16.93
C LEU A 212 -12.42 -2.15 -17.85
N GLN A 213 -12.57 -2.27 -19.17
CA GLN A 213 -11.90 -1.38 -20.12
C GLN A 213 -12.31 0.08 -19.93
N ASN A 214 -13.58 0.32 -19.62
CA ASN A 214 -14.08 1.67 -19.36
C ASN A 214 -13.49 2.23 -18.06
N ILE A 215 -13.37 1.43 -17.01
CA ILE A 215 -12.73 1.82 -15.75
C ILE A 215 -11.24 2.11 -15.93
N GLN A 216 -10.54 1.25 -16.68
CA GLN A 216 -9.13 1.48 -17.01
C GLN A 216 -8.96 2.81 -17.75
N LYS A 217 -9.84 3.13 -18.70
CA LYS A 217 -9.85 4.42 -19.39
C LYS A 217 -10.18 5.60 -18.48
N GLU A 218 -11.15 5.44 -17.57
CA GLU A 218 -11.58 6.47 -16.61
C GLU A 218 -10.41 6.93 -15.73
N TYR A 219 -9.67 5.98 -15.16
CA TYR A 219 -8.59 6.28 -14.22
C TYR A 219 -7.21 6.42 -14.84
N ASN A 220 -7.06 6.16 -16.14
CA ASN A 220 -5.76 6.19 -16.81
C ASN A 220 -5.02 7.51 -16.55
N SER A 221 -5.70 8.65 -16.72
CA SER A 221 -5.07 9.96 -16.53
C SER A 221 -4.57 10.19 -15.09
N TYR A 222 -5.33 9.75 -14.09
CA TYR A 222 -4.97 9.87 -12.69
C TYR A 222 -3.82 8.92 -12.32
N LEU A 223 -3.86 7.67 -12.78
CA LEU A 223 -2.79 6.69 -12.56
C LEU A 223 -1.48 7.11 -13.25
N GLU A 224 -1.56 7.66 -14.46
CA GLU A 224 -0.40 8.27 -15.13
C GLU A 224 0.18 9.44 -14.32
N ALA A 225 -0.68 10.30 -13.75
CA ALA A 225 -0.24 11.39 -12.89
C ALA A 225 0.47 10.87 -11.62
N LEU A 226 0.07 9.71 -11.09
CA LEU A 226 0.69 9.08 -9.93
C LEU A 226 1.99 8.32 -10.24
N ARG A 227 2.30 8.04 -11.51
CA ARG A 227 3.43 7.17 -11.93
C ARG A 227 4.78 7.58 -11.33
N GLN A 228 5.02 8.86 -11.10
CA GLN A 228 6.25 9.34 -10.44
C GLN A 228 6.47 8.77 -9.03
N ILE A 229 5.40 8.36 -8.33
CA ILE A 229 5.49 7.75 -7.00
C ILE A 229 6.27 6.43 -7.01
N GLU A 230 6.36 5.74 -8.15
CA GLU A 230 7.16 4.52 -8.29
C GLU A 230 8.66 4.76 -8.00
N ASN A 231 9.12 6.01 -8.09
CA ASN A 231 10.49 6.41 -7.78
C ASN A 231 10.72 6.70 -6.29
N TYR A 232 9.67 6.70 -5.45
CA TYR A 232 9.74 7.02 -4.02
C TYR A 232 9.65 5.74 -3.17
N ASP A 233 10.51 4.77 -3.48
CA ASP A 233 10.49 3.45 -2.84
C ASP A 233 11.04 3.50 -1.40
N PRO A 234 10.25 3.15 -0.37
CA PRO A 234 10.68 3.21 1.02
C PRO A 234 11.76 2.18 1.39
N THR A 235 12.15 1.29 0.48
CA THR A 235 13.31 0.40 0.68
C THR A 235 14.66 1.10 0.56
N ILE A 236 14.71 2.21 -0.17
CA ILE A 236 15.94 2.96 -0.47
C ILE A 236 15.82 4.46 -0.17
N ASP A 237 14.62 4.95 0.13
CA ASP A 237 14.33 6.36 0.38
C ASP A 237 13.67 6.58 1.74
N ASP A 238 14.45 7.08 2.70
CA ASP A 238 13.99 7.39 4.07
C ASP A 238 12.96 8.54 4.10
N HIS A 239 12.81 9.29 3.00
CA HIS A 239 11.86 10.40 2.86
C HIS A 239 10.72 10.09 1.88
N ALA A 240 10.50 8.80 1.58
CA ALA A 240 9.46 8.34 0.66
C ALA A 240 8.07 8.92 1.01
N LEU A 241 7.70 8.95 2.30
CA LEU A 241 6.38 9.45 2.72
C LEU A 241 6.18 10.92 2.34
N GLU A 242 7.16 11.77 2.66
CA GLU A 242 7.12 13.19 2.32
C GLU A 242 7.00 13.39 0.82
N LYS A 243 7.77 12.63 0.01
CA LYS A 243 7.73 12.73 -1.45
C LYS A 243 6.40 12.28 -2.02
N ILE A 244 5.83 11.20 -1.51
CA ILE A 244 4.50 10.73 -1.90
C ILE A 244 3.45 11.82 -1.61
N ILE A 245 3.46 12.41 -0.42
CA ILE A 245 2.51 13.46 -0.02
C ILE A 245 2.70 14.72 -0.87
N ASP A 246 3.95 15.15 -1.06
CA ASP A 246 4.28 16.31 -1.88
C ASP A 246 3.82 16.09 -3.32
N HIS A 247 4.00 14.90 -3.88
CA HIS A 247 3.55 14.54 -5.23
C HIS A 247 2.02 14.58 -5.37
N PHE A 248 1.27 14.10 -4.39
CA PHE A 248 -0.19 14.29 -4.36
C PHE A 248 -0.56 15.77 -4.41
N ASN A 249 0.11 16.62 -3.63
CA ASN A 249 -0.13 18.05 -3.66
C ASN A 249 0.21 18.66 -5.03
N PHE A 250 1.28 18.18 -5.68
CA PHE A 250 1.70 18.65 -7.00
C PHE A 250 0.65 18.39 -8.05
N ILE A 251 0.22 17.14 -8.19
CA ILE A 251 -0.77 16.80 -9.21
C ILE A 251 -2.08 17.58 -8.98
N ALA A 252 -2.45 17.84 -7.72
CA ALA A 252 -3.65 18.60 -7.38
C ALA A 252 -3.62 20.06 -7.88
N PHE A 253 -2.50 20.78 -7.77
CA PHE A 253 -2.43 22.17 -8.28
C PHE A 253 -2.02 22.28 -9.74
N THR A 254 -1.50 21.21 -10.36
CA THR A 254 -1.28 21.16 -11.81
C THR A 254 -2.52 20.71 -12.58
N GLY A 255 -3.45 20.03 -11.91
CA GLY A 255 -4.73 19.58 -12.45
C GLY A 255 -5.79 19.53 -11.37
N ASP A 256 -6.65 20.56 -11.32
CA ASP A 256 -7.65 20.77 -10.26
C ASP A 256 -8.57 19.55 -10.03
N SER A 257 -8.81 18.73 -11.06
CA SER A 257 -9.61 17.50 -10.96
C SER A 257 -9.04 16.47 -9.96
N TYR A 258 -7.72 16.48 -9.73
CA TYR A 258 -7.05 15.46 -8.91
C TYR A 258 -7.16 15.70 -7.41
N GLN A 259 -7.49 16.91 -6.96
CA GLN A 259 -7.63 17.23 -5.53
C GLN A 259 -8.66 16.31 -4.84
N GLY A 260 -9.87 16.22 -5.41
CA GLY A 260 -10.93 15.38 -4.89
C GLY A 260 -10.61 13.88 -5.00
N GLU A 261 -9.88 13.49 -6.03
CA GLU A 261 -9.47 12.10 -6.27
C GLU A 261 -8.41 11.65 -5.27
N ASN A 262 -7.40 12.48 -4.98
CA ASN A 262 -6.38 12.23 -3.97
C ASN A 262 -7.01 11.92 -2.61
N ALA A 263 -7.90 12.79 -2.14
CA ALA A 263 -8.56 12.64 -0.84
C ALA A 263 -9.38 11.33 -0.77
N ARG A 264 -10.15 11.01 -1.82
CA ARG A 264 -10.93 9.77 -1.91
C ARG A 264 -10.03 8.53 -1.96
N PHE A 265 -8.93 8.61 -2.70
CA PHE A 265 -8.00 7.50 -2.90
C PHE A 265 -7.27 7.17 -1.60
N VAL A 266 -6.65 8.16 -0.95
CA VAL A 266 -5.94 7.98 0.32
C VAL A 266 -6.88 7.47 1.42
N LYS A 267 -8.10 8.02 1.52
CA LYS A 267 -9.11 7.52 2.46
C LYS A 267 -9.49 6.06 2.21
N SER A 268 -9.63 5.68 0.95
CA SER A 268 -9.96 4.30 0.57
C SER A 268 -8.79 3.34 0.84
N ILE A 269 -7.54 3.76 0.60
CA ILE A 269 -6.35 2.96 0.96
C ILE A 269 -6.27 2.76 2.47
N LYS A 270 -6.51 3.80 3.29
CA LYS A 270 -6.55 3.66 4.75
C LYS A 270 -7.52 2.55 5.19
N ARG A 271 -8.72 2.51 4.60
CA ARG A 271 -9.70 1.47 4.90
C ARG A 271 -9.18 0.08 4.51
N LEU A 272 -8.58 -0.07 3.34
CA LEU A 272 -7.96 -1.34 2.92
C LEU A 272 -6.82 -1.77 3.86
N TYR A 273 -6.03 -0.81 4.35
CA TYR A 273 -4.98 -1.06 5.34
C TYR A 273 -5.58 -1.59 6.64
N GLU A 274 -6.62 -0.93 7.17
CA GLU A 274 -7.30 -1.34 8.40
C GLU A 274 -7.90 -2.75 8.28
N GLU A 275 -8.54 -3.06 7.14
CA GLU A 275 -9.05 -4.40 6.83
C GLU A 275 -7.92 -5.43 6.79
N SER A 276 -6.81 -5.14 6.09
CA SER A 276 -5.68 -6.06 5.96
C SER A 276 -4.91 -6.27 7.26
N TYR A 277 -4.76 -5.22 8.05
CA TYR A 277 -4.11 -5.29 9.36
C TYR A 277 -4.85 -6.23 10.32
N ALA A 278 -6.18 -6.29 10.24
CA ALA A 278 -6.99 -7.22 11.02
C ALA A 278 -6.77 -8.69 10.60
N ASP A 279 -6.66 -8.94 9.28
CA ASP A 279 -6.49 -10.29 8.72
C ASP A 279 -5.05 -10.81 8.77
N VAL A 280 -4.06 -9.91 8.83
CA VAL A 280 -2.63 -10.19 9.01
C VAL A 280 -2.17 -9.67 10.39
N PRO A 281 -2.56 -10.34 11.50
CA PRO A 281 -2.30 -9.82 12.84
C PRO A 281 -0.81 -9.88 13.19
N THR A 282 -0.35 -8.85 13.90
CA THR A 282 1.06 -8.72 14.38
C THR A 282 1.49 -9.83 15.34
N SER A 283 0.54 -10.57 15.91
CA SER A 283 0.82 -11.74 16.76
C SER A 283 1.33 -12.96 15.99
N ARG A 284 1.22 -12.97 14.66
CA ARG A 284 1.71 -14.08 13.83
C ARG A 284 3.23 -14.13 13.86
N ASN A 285 3.77 -15.34 14.00
CA ASN A 285 5.21 -15.55 14.11
C ASN A 285 6.00 -15.00 12.92
N ILE A 286 5.44 -15.03 11.70
CA ILE A 286 6.08 -14.48 10.50
C ILE A 286 6.16 -12.95 10.53
N VAL A 287 5.26 -12.28 11.25
CA VAL A 287 5.19 -10.81 11.38
C VAL A 287 6.06 -10.33 12.55
N LYS A 288 6.06 -11.04 13.68
CA LYS A 288 6.84 -10.73 14.89
C LYS A 288 8.21 -11.42 14.93
N ASN A 289 8.86 -11.57 13.78
CA ASN A 289 10.13 -12.27 13.70
C ASN A 289 11.29 -11.28 13.57
N ASP A 290 12.28 -11.42 14.45
CA ASP A 290 13.47 -10.57 14.45
C ASP A 290 14.73 -11.38 14.09
N ASN A 291 14.59 -12.68 13.75
CA ASN A 291 15.73 -13.53 13.35
C ASN A 291 16.10 -13.21 11.88
N PRO A 292 17.28 -12.64 11.60
CA PRO A 292 17.68 -12.23 10.25
C PRO A 292 17.75 -13.37 9.24
N ILE A 293 18.17 -14.56 9.65
CA ILE A 293 18.27 -15.74 8.77
C ILE A 293 16.88 -16.17 8.30
N LEU A 294 15.92 -16.23 9.22
CA LEU A 294 14.53 -16.57 8.90
C LEU A 294 13.86 -15.50 8.04
N ILE A 295 14.13 -14.22 8.32
CA ILE A 295 13.65 -13.11 7.49
C ILE A 295 14.19 -13.25 6.07
N ASN A 296 15.50 -13.45 5.91
CA ASN A 296 16.15 -13.59 4.62
C ASN A 296 15.60 -14.77 3.82
N LYS A 297 15.51 -15.96 4.42
CA LYS A 297 14.91 -17.14 3.78
C LYS A 297 13.48 -16.90 3.33
N THR A 298 12.69 -16.21 4.16
CA THR A 298 11.29 -15.90 3.84
C THR A 298 11.22 -14.91 2.68
N TYR A 299 11.98 -13.82 2.74
CA TYR A 299 12.05 -12.81 1.70
C TYR A 299 12.49 -13.40 0.36
N GLU A 300 13.59 -14.16 0.33
CA GLU A 300 14.10 -14.83 -0.88
C GLU A 300 13.07 -15.78 -1.49
N ARG A 301 12.34 -16.52 -0.64
CA ARG A 301 11.23 -17.37 -1.10
C ARG A 301 10.11 -16.55 -1.73
N LEU A 302 9.73 -15.41 -1.13
CA LEU A 302 8.71 -14.54 -1.70
C LEU A 302 9.18 -13.89 -3.01
N VAL A 303 10.46 -13.50 -3.11
CA VAL A 303 11.05 -13.02 -4.38
C VAL A 303 10.98 -14.10 -5.45
N ALA A 304 11.36 -15.34 -5.14
CA ALA A 304 11.34 -16.45 -6.08
C ALA A 304 9.92 -16.86 -6.49
N GLN A 305 8.97 -16.87 -5.55
CA GLN A 305 7.63 -17.39 -5.78
C GLN A 305 6.63 -16.35 -6.25
N TYR A 306 6.75 -15.10 -5.80
CA TYR A 306 5.76 -14.03 -6.04
C TYR A 306 6.36 -12.81 -6.71
N GLN A 307 7.67 -12.82 -7.01
CA GLN A 307 8.34 -11.75 -7.72
C GLN A 307 8.14 -10.38 -7.05
N ILE A 308 8.17 -10.35 -5.71
CA ILE A 308 7.92 -9.12 -4.92
C ILE A 308 8.91 -7.98 -5.22
N HIS A 309 9.99 -8.26 -5.97
CA HIS A 309 10.93 -7.27 -6.48
C HIS A 309 10.31 -6.33 -7.54
N TYR A 310 9.19 -6.71 -8.16
CA TYR A 310 8.41 -5.78 -8.99
C TYR A 310 7.76 -4.68 -8.15
N ILE A 311 7.42 -4.97 -6.89
CA ILE A 311 6.82 -3.99 -5.98
C ILE A 311 7.92 -3.21 -5.26
N TYR A 312 8.93 -3.88 -4.71
CA TYR A 312 9.96 -3.26 -3.87
C TYR A 312 11.36 -3.44 -4.46
N THR A 313 12.19 -2.41 -4.35
CA THR A 313 13.61 -2.50 -4.73
C THR A 313 14.31 -3.57 -3.85
N PRO A 314 15.16 -4.43 -4.44
CA PRO A 314 15.90 -5.43 -3.67
C PRO A 314 16.74 -4.79 -2.56
N THR A 315 16.68 -5.37 -1.37
CA THR A 315 17.45 -4.92 -0.20
C THR A 315 18.15 -6.10 0.47
N GLU A 316 19.25 -5.85 1.16
CA GLU A 316 19.95 -6.81 2.02
C GLU A 316 19.64 -6.61 3.51
N CYS A 317 19.04 -5.47 3.87
CA CYS A 317 18.74 -5.13 5.25
C CYS A 317 17.58 -6.02 5.78
N PRO A 318 17.80 -6.84 6.82
CA PRO A 318 16.76 -7.72 7.35
C PRO A 318 15.52 -6.95 7.85
N ASN A 319 15.70 -5.77 8.46
CA ASN A 319 14.58 -4.98 8.93
C ASN A 319 13.68 -4.51 7.77
N ILE A 320 14.28 -4.01 6.69
CA ILE A 320 13.55 -3.59 5.49
C ILE A 320 12.90 -4.80 4.81
N ARG A 321 13.60 -5.93 4.70
CA ARG A 321 13.02 -7.19 4.20
C ARG A 321 11.79 -7.63 4.99
N GLN A 322 11.81 -7.47 6.32
CA GLN A 322 10.67 -7.78 7.16
C GLN A 322 9.48 -6.86 6.84
N GLN A 323 9.70 -5.56 6.61
CA GLN A 323 8.63 -4.65 6.17
C GLN A 323 8.07 -5.02 4.79
N CYS A 324 8.94 -5.37 3.83
CA CYS A 324 8.50 -5.89 2.53
C CYS A 324 7.63 -7.15 2.68
N ILE A 325 8.02 -8.11 3.54
CA ILE A 325 7.24 -9.32 3.79
C ILE A 325 5.86 -8.95 4.35
N ILE A 326 5.79 -8.11 5.38
CA ILE A 326 4.53 -7.76 6.03
C ILE A 326 3.60 -7.02 5.06
N ALA A 327 4.12 -6.00 4.38
CA ALA A 327 3.33 -5.23 3.43
C ALA A 327 2.91 -6.06 2.21
N PHE A 328 3.75 -7.00 1.75
CA PHE A 328 3.36 -7.98 0.75
C PHE A 328 2.16 -8.83 1.22
N LEU A 329 2.15 -9.30 2.47
CA LEU A 329 1.02 -10.08 3.00
C LEU A 329 -0.26 -9.25 3.08
N ASP A 330 -0.15 -7.96 3.42
CA ASP A 330 -1.28 -7.03 3.41
C ASP A 330 -1.83 -6.80 2.00
N ILE A 331 -0.95 -6.57 1.02
CA ILE A 331 -1.34 -6.40 -0.38
C ILE A 331 -1.92 -7.70 -0.96
N LEU A 332 -1.36 -8.85 -0.59
CA LEU A 332 -1.91 -10.16 -0.94
C LEU A 332 -3.34 -10.29 -0.41
N ASN A 333 -3.62 -9.88 0.84
CA ASN A 333 -4.98 -9.87 1.38
C ASN A 333 -5.91 -8.92 0.60
N ALA A 334 -5.45 -7.69 0.32
CA ALA A 334 -6.24 -6.68 -0.37
C ALA A 334 -6.62 -7.08 -1.81
N THR A 335 -5.77 -7.87 -2.47
CA THR A 335 -5.89 -8.24 -3.90
C THR A 335 -6.30 -9.70 -4.11
N THR A 336 -6.67 -10.44 -3.05
CA THR A 336 -7.16 -11.82 -3.20
C THR A 336 -8.51 -12.02 -2.51
N ILE A 337 -9.25 -13.06 -2.95
CA ILE A 337 -10.44 -13.52 -2.24
C ILE A 337 -10.01 -14.24 -0.96
N ASN A 338 -10.89 -14.22 0.05
CA ASN A 338 -10.57 -14.66 1.41
C ASN A 338 -10.07 -16.12 1.47
N GLU A 339 -10.67 -17.01 0.69
CA GLU A 339 -10.31 -18.43 0.62
C GLU A 339 -8.88 -18.61 0.11
N GLU A 340 -8.53 -17.90 -0.96
CA GLU A 340 -7.20 -17.98 -1.56
C GLU A 340 -6.15 -17.31 -0.68
N PHE A 341 -6.48 -16.16 -0.09
CA PHE A 341 -5.63 -15.51 0.90
C PHE A 341 -5.28 -16.49 2.02
N LYS A 342 -6.29 -17.14 2.63
CA LYS A 342 -6.09 -18.11 3.71
C LYS A 342 -5.22 -19.29 3.29
N GLU A 343 -5.41 -19.81 2.08
CA GLU A 343 -4.59 -20.91 1.54
C GLU A 343 -3.12 -20.47 1.40
N ARG A 344 -2.87 -19.36 0.70
CA ARG A 344 -1.52 -18.84 0.47
C ARG A 344 -0.83 -18.43 1.76
N PHE A 345 -1.54 -17.71 2.64
CA PHE A 345 -1.04 -17.29 3.94
C PHE A 345 -0.66 -18.48 4.81
N LYS A 346 -1.46 -19.56 4.80
CA LYS A 346 -1.15 -20.81 5.50
C LYS A 346 0.11 -21.46 4.93
N LEU A 347 0.23 -21.58 3.61
CA LEU A 347 1.42 -22.17 2.98
C LEU A 347 2.70 -21.42 3.34
N ILE A 348 2.66 -20.09 3.29
CA ILE A 348 3.77 -19.23 3.71
C ILE A 348 4.10 -19.47 5.19
N GLY A 349 3.09 -19.49 6.06
CA GLY A 349 3.25 -19.74 7.49
C GLY A 349 3.78 -21.13 7.85
N ASP A 350 3.36 -22.17 7.12
CA ASP A 350 3.81 -23.54 7.29
C ASP A 350 5.29 -23.67 6.89
N LYS A 351 5.68 -23.08 5.76
CA LYS A 351 7.09 -23.03 5.31
C LYS A 351 7.97 -22.25 6.28
N PHE A 352 7.53 -21.09 6.75
CA PHE A 352 8.24 -20.34 7.79
C PHE A 352 8.42 -21.17 9.08
N SER A 353 7.39 -21.92 9.47
CA SER A 353 7.44 -22.77 10.67
C SER A 353 8.42 -23.93 10.54
N LEU A 354 8.56 -24.48 9.33
CA LEU A 354 9.59 -25.48 9.01
C LEU A 354 10.99 -24.87 9.10
N ASP A 355 11.23 -23.72 8.45
CA ASP A 355 12.54 -23.05 8.51
C ASP A 355 12.94 -22.70 9.94
N LYS A 356 11.97 -22.27 10.75
CA LYS A 356 12.16 -22.01 12.17
C LYS A 356 12.49 -23.30 12.94
N GLY A 357 11.93 -24.43 12.53
CA GLY A 357 12.23 -25.75 13.09
C GLY A 357 13.63 -26.26 12.74
N ASP A 358 14.27 -25.70 11.70
CA ASP A 358 15.60 -26.07 11.21
C ASP A 358 16.66 -24.99 11.48
N SER A 359 16.29 -23.87 12.11
CA SER A 359 17.21 -22.79 12.47
C SER A 359 18.00 -23.13 13.73
N ALA A 360 19.31 -22.85 13.73
CA ALA A 360 20.22 -23.07 14.87
C ALA A 360 19.76 -22.34 16.15
N ASP A 361 19.06 -21.21 16.02
CA ASP A 361 18.51 -20.47 17.17
C ASP A 361 17.38 -21.22 17.89
N PHE A 362 16.78 -22.22 17.24
CA PHE A 362 15.62 -22.97 17.74
C PHE A 362 15.83 -24.47 17.73
N THR A 363 17.07 -24.92 17.47
CA THR A 363 17.49 -26.33 17.48
C THR A 363 18.84 -26.47 18.16
N ILE A 364 19.02 -27.53 18.94
CA ILE A 364 20.36 -27.94 19.37
C ILE A 364 20.89 -28.92 18.34
N GLU A 365 21.98 -28.57 17.67
CA GLU A 365 22.76 -29.53 16.90
C GLU A 365 23.53 -30.43 17.87
N LEU A 366 22.97 -31.60 18.15
CA LEU A 366 23.68 -32.67 18.84
C LEU A 366 24.31 -33.61 17.81
N PRO A 367 25.60 -33.97 17.93
CA PRO A 367 26.19 -35.08 17.21
C PRO A 367 25.34 -36.34 17.33
N THR A 368 25.30 -37.18 16.29
CA THR A 368 24.48 -38.41 16.24
C THR A 368 24.61 -39.27 17.50
N LYS A 369 25.84 -39.42 17.99
CA LYS A 369 26.17 -40.18 19.21
C LYS A 369 25.53 -39.59 20.47
N GLN A 370 25.46 -38.26 20.58
CA GLN A 370 24.81 -37.57 21.69
C GLN A 370 23.28 -37.65 21.57
N TRP A 371 22.74 -37.67 20.35
CA TRP A 371 21.32 -37.89 20.12
C TRP A 371 20.89 -39.31 20.51
N GLU A 372 21.66 -40.32 20.14
CA GLU A 372 21.45 -41.72 20.52
C GLU A 372 21.48 -41.88 22.04
N MET A 373 22.48 -41.30 22.72
CA MET A 373 22.54 -41.28 24.19
C MET A 373 21.30 -40.62 24.82
N LEU A 374 20.80 -39.52 24.24
CA LEU A 374 19.61 -38.84 24.74
C LEU A 374 18.33 -39.67 24.58
N ILE A 375 18.22 -40.41 23.48
CA ILE A 375 17.11 -41.35 23.24
C ILE A 375 17.15 -42.49 24.24
N GLU A 376 18.34 -43.03 24.48
CA GLU A 376 18.59 -44.13 25.40
C GLU A 376 18.32 -43.73 26.86
N LEU A 377 18.84 -42.57 27.28
CA LEU A 377 18.62 -42.01 28.63
C LEU A 377 17.15 -41.70 28.90
N ALA A 378 16.44 -41.16 27.92
CA ALA A 378 15.03 -40.84 28.05
C ALA A 378 14.11 -42.07 27.98
N LYS A 379 14.65 -43.26 27.64
CA LYS A 379 13.91 -44.53 27.46
C LYS A 379 12.64 -44.38 26.61
N SER A 380 12.66 -43.45 25.65
CA SER A 380 11.47 -43.15 24.84
C SER A 380 11.44 -44.05 23.62
N LYS A 381 10.29 -44.68 23.37
CA LYS A 381 10.02 -45.41 22.11
C LYS A 381 9.81 -44.47 20.91
N TYR A 382 9.75 -43.16 21.14
CA TYR A 382 9.47 -42.15 20.11
C TYR A 382 10.53 -41.05 20.13
N PRO A 383 11.63 -41.19 19.37
CA PRO A 383 12.71 -40.20 19.27
C PRO A 383 12.21 -38.80 18.87
N SER A 384 11.19 -38.74 18.01
CA SER A 384 10.54 -37.50 17.58
C SER A 384 9.91 -36.72 18.74
N LYS A 385 9.40 -37.39 19.79
CA LYS A 385 8.85 -36.74 20.98
C LYS A 385 9.94 -36.10 21.85
N ILE A 386 11.15 -36.65 21.88
CA ILE A 386 12.28 -36.06 22.60
C ILE A 386 12.70 -34.77 21.92
N LYS A 387 12.90 -34.80 20.59
CA LYS A 387 13.22 -33.60 19.79
C LYS A 387 12.15 -32.50 19.96
N ALA A 388 10.88 -32.87 19.93
CA ALA A 388 9.78 -31.93 20.15
C ALA A 388 9.79 -31.31 21.55
N THR A 389 10.10 -32.10 22.59
CA THR A 389 10.14 -31.63 23.98
C THR A 389 11.35 -30.73 24.25
N LEU A 390 12.54 -31.10 23.76
CA LEU A 390 13.75 -30.27 23.83
C LEU A 390 13.54 -28.92 23.13
N ASN A 391 13.00 -28.93 21.91
CA ASN A 391 12.66 -27.71 21.19
C ASN A 391 11.62 -26.86 21.94
N LYS A 392 10.69 -27.48 22.69
CA LYS A 392 9.72 -26.77 23.52
C LYS A 392 10.40 -26.06 24.70
N ILE A 393 11.34 -26.72 25.38
CA ILE A 393 12.11 -26.16 26.49
C ILE A 393 12.97 -24.99 26.01
N ILE A 394 13.72 -25.16 24.92
CA ILE A 394 14.55 -24.11 24.31
C ILE A 394 13.69 -22.89 23.95
N ARG A 395 12.52 -23.12 23.33
CA ARG A 395 11.58 -22.04 22.98
C ARG A 395 11.01 -21.31 24.21
N GLN A 396 10.80 -22.01 25.33
CA GLN A 396 10.39 -21.37 26.58
C GLN A 396 11.51 -20.50 27.11
N GLU A 397 12.73 -21.01 27.15
CA GLU A 397 13.86 -20.27 27.75
C GLU A 397 14.28 -19.06 26.91
N TYR A 398 14.24 -19.18 25.58
CA TYR A 398 14.45 -18.06 24.68
C TYR A 398 13.43 -16.93 24.90
N LYS A 399 12.15 -17.26 25.16
CA LYS A 399 11.12 -16.26 25.49
C LYS A 399 11.43 -15.55 26.81
N THR A 400 11.84 -16.30 27.83
CA THR A 400 12.19 -15.76 29.16
C THR A 400 13.41 -14.82 29.06
N LEU A 401 14.43 -15.21 28.30
CA LEU A 401 15.63 -14.40 28.08
C LEU A 401 15.35 -13.12 27.30
N LYS A 402 14.49 -13.18 26.27
CA LYS A 402 14.07 -11.99 25.52
C LYS A 402 13.32 -10.99 26.40
N GLN A 403 12.38 -11.47 27.22
CA GLN A 403 11.64 -10.62 28.16
C GLN A 403 12.53 -9.90 29.17
N LYS A 404 13.63 -10.53 29.61
CA LYS A 404 14.63 -9.92 30.50
C LYS A 404 15.54 -8.88 29.83
N ARG A 405 15.63 -8.90 28.50
CA ARG A 405 16.48 -7.98 27.73
C ARG A 405 15.76 -6.67 27.39
N ASP A 406 14.43 -6.73 27.30
CA ASP A 406 13.54 -5.61 26.97
C ASP A 406 13.01 -4.89 28.24
N SER A 407 13.42 -5.34 29.43
CA SER A 407 13.12 -4.79 30.76
C SER A 407 14.37 -4.20 31.39
#